data_AF-A0A7U4QKL8-F1
#
_entry.id   AF-A0A7U4QKL8-F1
#
_cell.length_a   1.000
_cell.length_b   1.000
_cell.length_c   1.000
_cell.angle_alpha   90.00
_cell.angle_beta   90.00
_cell.angle_gamma   90.00
#
_symmetry.space_group_name_H-M   'P 1'
#
loop_
_entity.id
_entity.type
_entity.pdbx_description
1 polymer ?
#
loop_
_entity_poly.entity_id
_entity_poly.type
_entity_poly.pdbx_seq_one_letter_code
_entity_poly.pdbx_strand_id
1 'polypeptide(L)'
;MRFFKFAAVSLVMIFFLMLGIAISDAYAGNYLGEFCWQDEEGGITKLAVTDMGNGHFLLNGIWTGDEGEIGVVHGNAEIVGDKVYITITNVSSGEYGICSWMGLCILELATLNGNHEGLSIYYDRASGEIDLDYNSGTLTFIPCPE
;
A
#
# COMPACT_ATOMS: atom_id res chain seq x y z
N MET A 1 9.61 31.95 52.65
CA MET A 1 8.33 31.60 51.97
C MET A 1 8.33 31.84 50.45
N ARG A 2 8.89 32.94 49.91
CA ARG A 2 8.92 33.18 48.45
C ARG A 2 9.70 32.13 47.65
N PHE A 3 10.87 31.70 48.13
CA PHE A 3 11.71 30.69 47.47
C PHE A 3 11.02 29.32 47.32
N PHE A 4 10.31 28.87 48.36
CA PHE A 4 9.56 27.61 48.33
C PHE A 4 8.40 27.62 47.31
N LYS A 5 7.78 28.79 47.08
CA LYS A 5 6.72 28.93 46.07
C LYS A 5 7.28 28.83 44.65
N PHE A 6 8.46 29.36 44.38
CA PHE A 6 9.12 29.23 43.07
C PHE A 6 9.54 27.79 42.80
N ALA A 7 10.12 27.09 43.77
CA ALA A 7 10.52 25.69 43.62
C ALA A 7 9.32 24.77 43.32
N ALA A 8 8.19 24.98 43.99
CA ALA A 8 6.97 24.20 43.75
C ALA A 8 6.39 24.42 42.34
N VAL A 9 6.37 25.67 41.86
CA VAL A 9 5.87 25.99 40.51
C VAL A 9 6.77 25.38 39.44
N SER A 10 8.10 25.45 39.61
CA SER A 10 9.05 24.80 38.69
C SER A 10 8.88 23.29 38.65
N LEU A 11 8.65 22.64 39.79
CA LEU A 11 8.48 21.19 39.85
C LEU A 11 7.18 20.73 39.18
N VAL A 12 6.10 21.50 39.34
CA VAL A 12 4.82 21.28 38.65
C VAL A 12 4.98 21.47 37.14
N MET A 13 5.68 22.51 36.68
CA MET A 13 5.94 22.70 35.25
C MET A 13 6.77 21.55 34.66
N ILE A 14 7.82 21.09 35.36
CA ILE A 14 8.64 19.95 34.92
C ILE A 14 7.80 18.67 34.85
N PHE A 15 6.91 18.45 35.82
CA PHE A 15 6.01 17.30 35.83
C PHE A 15 5.04 17.31 34.64
N PHE A 16 4.44 18.47 34.33
CA PHE A 16 3.59 18.62 33.13
C PHE A 16 4.38 18.52 31.81
N LEU A 17 5.64 18.98 31.79
CA LEU A 17 6.51 18.81 30.62
C LEU A 17 6.83 17.34 30.37
N MET A 18 7.09 16.56 31.44
CA MET A 18 7.38 15.12 31.33
C MET A 18 6.14 14.30 30.96
N LEU A 19 4.94 14.71 31.39
CA LEU A 19 3.67 14.15 30.92
C LEU A 19 3.42 14.39 29.43
N GLY A 20 3.91 15.50 28.87
CA GLY A 20 3.77 15.81 27.44
C GLY A 20 4.71 15.05 26.50
N ILE A 21 5.84 14.55 27.02
CA ILE A 21 6.82 13.76 26.23
C ILE A 21 6.36 12.30 26.07
N ALA A 22 5.48 11.81 26.96
CA ALA A 22 5.05 10.41 27.00
C ALA A 22 3.95 10.04 25.98
N ILE A 23 3.54 10.94 25.08
CA ILE A 23 2.41 10.69 24.15
C ILE A 23 2.70 11.12 22.71
N SER A 24 3.97 11.11 22.29
CA SER A 24 4.29 11.05 20.87
C SER A 24 4.71 9.62 20.53
N ASP A 25 3.78 8.67 20.60
CA ASP A 25 3.89 7.50 19.75
C ASP A 25 3.71 7.99 18.31
N ALA A 26 4.78 8.55 17.74
CA ALA A 26 4.89 8.61 16.29
C ALA A 26 5.06 7.14 15.89
N TYR A 27 3.97 6.51 15.44
CA TYR A 27 4.01 5.17 14.87
C TYR A 27 4.86 5.28 13.60
N ALA A 28 6.17 5.08 13.75
CA ALA A 28 7.06 4.90 12.63
C ALA A 28 6.56 3.65 11.91
N GLY A 29 6.16 3.79 10.64
CA GLY A 29 5.63 2.67 9.88
C GLY A 29 6.61 1.49 9.92
N ASN A 30 6.10 0.30 10.22
CA ASN A 30 6.92 -0.90 10.35
C ASN A 30 6.96 -1.64 9.01
N TYR A 31 8.13 -1.71 8.39
CA TYR A 31 8.30 -2.45 7.13
C TYR A 31 8.18 -3.96 7.37
N LEU A 32 7.20 -4.59 6.71
CA LEU A 32 6.88 -6.01 6.89
C LEU A 32 7.54 -6.92 5.85
N GLY A 33 8.11 -6.36 4.79
CA GLY A 33 8.71 -7.11 3.70
C GLY A 33 7.99 -6.92 2.36
N GLU A 34 8.35 -7.79 1.41
CA GLU A 34 7.77 -7.81 0.07
C GLU A 34 6.79 -8.97 -0.05
N PHE A 35 5.63 -8.70 -0.64
CA PHE A 35 4.55 -9.66 -0.86
C PHE A 35 4.23 -9.68 -2.35
N CYS A 36 3.99 -10.87 -2.89
CA CYS A 36 3.80 -11.06 -4.32
C CYS A 36 2.51 -11.80 -4.63
N TRP A 37 1.83 -11.33 -5.67
CA TRP A 37 0.64 -11.95 -6.23
C TRP A 37 0.82 -12.15 -7.72
N GLN A 38 0.37 -13.30 -8.21
CA GLN A 38 0.26 -13.58 -9.63
C GLN A 38 -1.21 -13.56 -10.05
N ASP A 39 -1.50 -12.88 -11.15
CA ASP A 39 -2.81 -12.89 -11.81
C ASP A 39 -2.95 -14.09 -12.76
N GLU A 40 -4.14 -14.27 -13.34
CA GLU A 40 -4.45 -15.38 -14.24
C GLU A 40 -3.71 -15.31 -15.58
N GLU A 41 -3.26 -14.11 -15.94
CA GLU A 41 -2.52 -13.82 -17.17
C GLU A 41 -1.01 -13.99 -16.96
N GLY A 42 -0.57 -14.34 -15.75
CA GLY A 42 0.82 -14.58 -15.40
C GLY A 42 1.55 -13.36 -14.81
N GLY A 43 0.93 -12.18 -14.88
CA GLY A 43 1.45 -10.92 -14.37
C GLY A 43 1.70 -10.97 -12.87
N ILE A 44 2.82 -10.41 -12.43
CA ILE A 44 3.26 -10.46 -11.03
C ILE A 44 3.26 -9.05 -10.44
N THR A 45 2.45 -8.86 -9.40
CA THR A 45 2.49 -7.66 -8.56
C THR A 45 3.35 -7.92 -7.33
N LYS A 46 4.43 -7.16 -7.16
CA LYS A 46 5.34 -7.22 -6.01
C LYS A 46 5.27 -5.93 -5.21
N LEU A 47 4.82 -6.01 -3.95
CA LEU A 47 4.58 -4.86 -3.08
C LEU A 47 5.42 -4.92 -1.80
N ALA A 48 6.16 -3.87 -1.54
CA ALA A 48 6.68 -3.53 -0.23
C ALA A 48 5.52 -3.08 0.67
N VAL A 49 5.35 -3.75 1.81
CA VAL A 49 4.26 -3.53 2.75
C VAL A 49 4.78 -2.83 4.00
N THR A 50 4.18 -1.72 4.37
CA THR A 50 4.49 -0.98 5.61
C THR A 50 3.26 -0.86 6.48
N ASP A 51 3.32 -1.42 7.69
CA ASP A 51 2.28 -1.33 8.71
C ASP A 51 2.24 0.10 9.29
N MET A 52 1.09 0.75 9.17
CA MET A 52 0.82 2.09 9.67
C MET A 52 0.05 2.08 11.00
N GLY A 53 -0.20 0.88 11.55
CA GLY A 53 -0.98 0.63 12.77
C GLY A 53 -2.45 0.35 12.51
N ASN A 54 -3.11 -0.30 13.47
CA ASN A 54 -4.56 -0.56 13.49
C ASN A 54 -5.12 -1.28 12.24
N GLY A 55 -4.31 -2.06 11.53
CA GLY A 55 -4.75 -2.77 10.33
C GLY A 55 -4.72 -1.92 9.04
N HIS A 56 -4.09 -0.75 9.09
CA HIS A 56 -3.81 0.11 7.94
C HIS A 56 -2.40 -0.16 7.40
N PHE A 57 -2.27 -0.34 6.09
CA PHE A 57 -0.97 -0.61 5.45
C PHE A 57 -0.75 0.29 4.24
N LEU A 58 0.47 0.78 4.10
CA LEU A 58 0.94 1.47 2.89
C LEU A 58 1.62 0.46 1.96
N LEU A 59 1.32 0.55 0.67
CA LEU A 59 1.82 -0.35 -0.37
C LEU A 59 2.56 0.44 -1.45
N ASN A 60 3.77 -0.01 -1.81
CA ASN A 60 4.53 0.51 -2.94
C ASN A 60 5.25 -0.64 -3.63
N GLY A 61 5.41 -0.59 -4.94
CA GLY A 61 6.15 -1.63 -5.63
C GLY A 61 6.01 -1.57 -7.13
N ILE A 62 6.01 -2.75 -7.74
CA ILE A 62 6.00 -2.91 -9.19
C ILE A 62 4.99 -3.98 -9.60
N TRP A 63 4.51 -3.86 -10.82
CA TRP A 63 3.87 -4.94 -11.56
C TRP A 63 4.76 -5.28 -12.74
N THR A 64 4.91 -6.56 -13.01
CA THR A 64 5.62 -7.09 -14.17
C THR A 64 4.63 -7.93 -14.98
N GLY A 65 4.39 -7.54 -16.23
CA GLY A 65 3.59 -8.32 -17.18
C GLY A 65 4.39 -9.45 -17.83
N ASP A 66 3.67 -10.38 -18.45
CA ASP A 66 4.24 -11.58 -19.10
C ASP A 66 5.22 -11.25 -20.24
N GLU A 67 5.03 -10.11 -20.91
CA GLU A 67 5.90 -9.66 -22.00
C GLU A 67 7.03 -8.72 -21.53
N GLY A 68 7.30 -8.67 -20.22
CA GLY A 68 8.36 -7.85 -19.64
C GLY A 68 8.00 -6.37 -19.46
N GLU A 69 6.71 -6.05 -19.55
CA GLU A 69 6.17 -4.74 -19.21
C GLU A 69 6.37 -4.48 -17.72
N ILE A 70 6.79 -3.27 -17.37
CA ILE A 70 6.99 -2.89 -15.97
C ILE A 70 6.12 -1.68 -15.67
N GLY A 71 5.31 -1.79 -14.62
CA GLY A 71 4.52 -0.70 -14.08
C GLY A 71 4.89 -0.40 -12.63
N VAL A 72 4.82 0.87 -12.25
CA VAL A 72 4.97 1.30 -10.85
C VAL A 72 3.62 1.21 -10.17
N VAL A 73 3.59 0.56 -9.01
CA VAL A 73 2.37 0.33 -8.23
C VAL A 73 2.46 1.05 -6.90
N HIS A 74 1.38 1.71 -6.49
CA HIS A 74 1.22 2.23 -5.14
C HIS A 74 -0.23 2.11 -4.69
N GLY A 75 -0.44 2.10 -3.37
CA GLY A 75 -1.76 1.92 -2.81
C GLY A 75 -1.77 1.79 -1.29
N ASN A 76 -2.86 1.24 -0.78
CA ASN A 76 -3.05 0.95 0.64
C ASN A 76 -3.81 -0.37 0.81
N ALA A 77 -3.63 -1.01 1.97
CA ALA A 77 -4.41 -2.16 2.40
C ALA A 77 -5.09 -1.89 3.75
N GLU A 78 -6.25 -2.50 3.92
CA GLU A 78 -7.10 -2.40 5.11
C GLU A 78 -7.54 -3.80 5.54
N ILE A 79 -7.22 -4.19 6.77
CA ILE A 79 -7.73 -5.45 7.34
C ILE A 79 -9.09 -5.17 7.99
N VAL A 80 -10.13 -5.86 7.49
CA VAL A 80 -11.49 -5.77 8.02
C VAL A 80 -12.04 -7.19 8.21
N GLY A 81 -12.10 -7.63 9.47
CA GLY A 81 -12.51 -9.00 9.80
C GLY A 81 -11.49 -10.02 9.34
N ASP A 82 -11.93 -10.98 8.52
CA ASP A 82 -11.13 -12.04 7.92
C ASP A 82 -10.60 -11.68 6.52
N LYS A 83 -10.73 -10.41 6.10
CA LYS A 83 -10.35 -9.95 4.76
C LYS A 83 -9.35 -8.82 4.76
N VAL A 84 -8.60 -8.75 3.66
CA VAL A 84 -7.72 -7.63 3.32
C VAL A 84 -8.30 -6.93 2.09
N TYR A 85 -8.61 -5.65 2.21
CA TYR A 85 -9.06 -4.81 1.11
C TYR A 85 -7.89 -3.97 0.65
N ILE A 86 -7.52 -4.08 -0.63
CA ILE A 86 -6.38 -3.37 -1.21
C ILE A 86 -6.89 -2.45 -2.30
N THR A 87 -6.51 -1.18 -2.27
CA THR A 87 -6.68 -0.28 -3.40
C THR A 87 -5.33 0.06 -3.97
N ILE A 88 -5.13 -0.21 -5.25
CA ILE A 88 -3.86 0.01 -5.95
C ILE A 88 -4.06 0.76 -7.25
N THR A 89 -3.08 1.59 -7.57
CA THR A 89 -2.92 2.24 -8.88
C THR A 89 -1.60 1.78 -9.48
N ASN A 90 -1.65 1.35 -10.72
CA ASN A 90 -0.52 1.00 -11.54
C ASN A 90 -0.40 1.98 -12.70
N VAL A 91 0.82 2.41 -13.02
CA VAL A 91 1.11 3.06 -14.30
C VAL A 91 2.29 2.33 -14.95
N SER A 92 2.08 1.86 -16.16
CA SER A 92 3.09 1.19 -16.98
C SER A 92 3.27 1.90 -18.32
N SER A 93 4.46 1.76 -18.90
CA SER A 93 4.75 2.23 -20.25
C SER A 93 5.53 1.14 -20.98
N GLY A 94 4.94 0.60 -22.03
CA GLY A 94 5.56 -0.36 -22.93
C GLY A 94 6.07 0.30 -24.21
N GLU A 95 6.41 -0.51 -25.21
CA GLU A 95 6.72 -0.04 -26.57
C GLU A 95 5.47 0.59 -27.23
N TYR A 96 4.34 -0.10 -27.10
CA TYR A 96 3.10 0.21 -27.80
C TYR A 96 2.28 1.34 -27.17
N GLY A 97 2.44 1.60 -25.88
CA GLY A 97 1.54 2.52 -25.20
C GLY A 97 1.91 2.84 -23.75
N ILE A 98 0.99 3.57 -23.11
CA ILE A 98 1.01 3.84 -21.68
C ILE A 98 -0.31 3.32 -21.12
N CYS A 99 -0.24 2.51 -20.07
CA CYS A 99 -1.42 2.03 -19.36
C CYS A 99 -1.45 2.61 -17.95
N SER A 100 -2.63 3.01 -17.51
CA SER A 100 -2.92 3.27 -16.11
C SER A 100 -4.04 2.34 -15.68
N TRP A 101 -3.81 1.53 -14.66
CA TRP A 101 -4.84 0.68 -14.07
C TRP A 101 -5.10 1.11 -12.63
N MET A 102 -6.36 1.09 -12.22
CA MET A 102 -6.77 1.29 -10.83
C MET A 102 -7.77 0.21 -10.44
N GLY A 103 -7.59 -0.39 -9.27
CA GLY A 103 -8.48 -1.45 -8.84
C GLY A 103 -8.53 -1.68 -7.35
N LEU A 104 -9.52 -2.49 -7.00
CA LEU A 104 -9.78 -3.02 -5.68
C LEU A 104 -9.46 -4.51 -5.69
N CYS A 105 -8.63 -4.96 -4.76
CA CYS A 105 -8.41 -6.38 -4.49
C CYS A 105 -9.01 -6.73 -3.14
N ILE A 106 -9.66 -7.90 -3.06
CA ILE A 106 -10.23 -8.43 -1.83
C ILE A 106 -9.63 -9.80 -1.60
N LEU A 107 -8.81 -9.92 -0.56
CA LEU A 107 -8.07 -11.14 -0.21
C LEU A 107 -8.58 -11.74 1.09
N GLU A 108 -8.48 -13.05 1.21
CA GLU A 108 -8.69 -13.78 2.46
C GLU A 108 -7.44 -13.63 3.35
N LEU A 109 -7.59 -13.16 4.59
CA LEU A 109 -6.45 -12.86 5.47
C LEU A 109 -5.58 -14.09 5.77
N ALA A 110 -6.18 -15.28 5.81
CA ALA A 110 -5.48 -16.52 6.15
C ALA A 110 -4.54 -17.02 5.05
N THR A 111 -4.82 -16.68 3.78
CA THR A 111 -4.09 -17.19 2.61
C THR A 111 -3.48 -16.10 1.74
N LEU A 112 -3.99 -14.88 1.88
CA LEU A 112 -3.74 -13.73 0.99
C LEU A 112 -4.12 -13.99 -0.47
N ASN A 113 -4.90 -15.03 -0.76
CA ASN A 113 -5.50 -15.25 -2.07
C ASN A 113 -6.82 -14.51 -2.17
N GLY A 114 -7.22 -14.12 -3.37
CA GLY A 114 -8.48 -13.41 -3.56
C GLY A 114 -8.78 -13.05 -5.00
N ASN A 115 -9.52 -11.97 -5.18
CA ASN A 115 -9.91 -11.45 -6.48
C ASN A 115 -9.57 -9.97 -6.60
N HIS A 116 -9.52 -9.48 -7.82
CA HIS A 116 -9.45 -8.06 -8.13
C HIS A 116 -10.53 -7.66 -9.13
N GLU A 117 -10.89 -6.38 -9.09
CA GLU A 117 -11.67 -5.69 -10.11
C GLU A 117 -11.07 -4.30 -10.32
N GLY A 118 -11.07 -3.80 -11.54
CA GLY A 118 -10.47 -2.50 -11.83
C GLY A 118 -10.75 -1.99 -13.22
N LEU A 119 -10.29 -0.76 -13.45
CA LEU A 119 -10.41 -0.05 -14.71
C LEU A 119 -9.02 0.27 -15.23
N SER A 120 -8.82 0.03 -16.53
CA SER A 120 -7.64 0.41 -17.29
C SER A 120 -7.94 1.60 -18.20
N ILE A 121 -6.99 2.51 -18.31
CA ILE A 121 -6.93 3.52 -19.36
C ILE A 121 -5.64 3.27 -20.13
N TYR A 122 -5.75 2.89 -21.39
CA TYR A 122 -4.62 2.61 -22.27
C TYR A 122 -4.54 3.66 -23.38
N TYR A 123 -3.35 4.22 -23.59
CA TYR A 123 -3.06 5.08 -24.72
C TYR A 123 -2.17 4.35 -25.72
N ASP A 124 -2.69 4.09 -26.91
CA ASP A 124 -1.95 3.48 -28.02
C ASP A 124 -1.16 4.55 -28.78
N ARG A 125 0.16 4.38 -28.88
CA ARG A 125 1.04 5.35 -29.57
C ARG A 125 0.95 5.32 -31.08
N ALA A 126 0.60 4.18 -31.66
CA ALA A 126 0.53 4.00 -33.11
C ALA A 126 -0.75 4.63 -33.68
N SER A 127 -1.90 4.42 -33.03
CA SER A 127 -3.18 5.00 -33.45
C SER A 127 -3.43 6.38 -32.83
N GLY A 128 -2.86 6.67 -31.66
CA GLY A 128 -3.17 7.86 -30.87
C GLY A 128 -4.52 7.77 -30.15
N GLU A 129 -5.11 6.59 -30.07
CA GLU A 129 -6.40 6.35 -29.43
C GLU A 129 -6.26 6.05 -27.93
N ILE A 130 -7.34 6.28 -27.19
CA ILE A 130 -7.44 5.95 -25.77
C ILE A 130 -8.54 4.91 -25.61
N ASP A 131 -8.16 3.77 -25.04
CA ASP A 131 -9.07 2.68 -24.68
C ASP A 131 -9.34 2.69 -23.18
N LEU A 132 -10.58 2.37 -22.84
CA LEU A 132 -11.05 2.18 -21.48
C LEU A 132 -11.52 0.73 -21.35
N ASP A 133 -10.94 0.01 -20.40
CA ASP A 133 -11.28 -1.39 -20.18
C ASP A 133 -11.62 -1.66 -18.70
N TYR A 134 -12.49 -2.65 -18.49
CA TYR A 134 -12.79 -3.19 -17.17
C TYR A 134 -12.23 -4.61 -17.10
N ASN A 135 -11.42 -4.87 -16.08
CA ASN A 135 -10.84 -6.18 -15.85
C ASN A 135 -11.17 -6.66 -14.43
N SER A 136 -11.43 -7.97 -14.31
CA SER A 136 -11.53 -8.66 -13.03
C SER A 136 -10.93 -10.05 -13.15
N GLY A 137 -10.30 -10.54 -12.09
CA GLY A 137 -9.64 -11.84 -12.08
C GLY A 137 -9.30 -12.32 -10.69
N THR A 138 -8.59 -13.44 -10.61
CA THR A 138 -8.07 -13.99 -9.35
C THR A 138 -6.64 -13.53 -9.09
N LEU A 139 -6.28 -13.42 -7.81
CA LEU A 139 -4.92 -13.17 -7.35
C LEU A 139 -4.47 -14.33 -6.46
N THR A 140 -3.36 -14.94 -6.85
CA THR A 140 -2.72 -16.02 -6.10
C THR A 140 -1.48 -15.49 -5.40
N PHE A 141 -1.42 -15.61 -4.08
CA PHE A 141 -0.25 -15.28 -3.29
C PHE A 141 0.88 -16.28 -3.58
N ILE A 142 2.05 -15.76 -3.94
CA ILE A 142 3.22 -16.55 -4.33
C ILE A 142 4.48 -16.06 -3.61
N PRO A 143 5.53 -16.89 -3.50
CA PRO A 143 6.86 -16.41 -3.17
C PRO A 143 7.30 -15.35 -4.19
N CYS A 144 7.91 -14.27 -3.71
CA CYS A 144 8.44 -13.24 -4.61
C CYS A 144 9.60 -13.79 -5.46
N PRO A 145 9.57 -13.60 -6.79
CA PRO A 145 10.72 -13.88 -7.64
C PRO A 145 11.96 -13.06 -7.22
N GLU A 146 13.14 -13.64 -7.42
CA GLU A 146 14.44 -12.97 -7.23
C GLU A 146 14.74 -11.96 -8.34
#